data_AF-A0A961Q2P3-F1
#
_entry.id   AF-A0A961Q2P3-F1
#
_cell.length_a   1.000
_cell.length_b   1.000
_cell.length_c   1.000
_cell.angle_alpha   90.00
_cell.angle_beta   90.00
_cell.angle_gamma   90.00
#
_symmetry.space_group_name_H-M   'P 1'
#
loop_
_entity.id
_entity.type
_entity.pdbx_description
1 polymer ?
#
loop_
_entity_poly.entity_id
_entity_poly.type
_entity_poly.pdbx_seq_one_letter_code
_entity_poly.pdbx_strand_id
1 'polypeptide(L)'
;MEAAEDGLSYTFTLRPGLKFQNGDPITAEDAKFSFDRYKGANDELIREFVTEAVVVDPLTIRYVLSKPWPDFITIFGTPASGVAWVLPKAYLEEVGDEGFKAAPIGAGPYRLADFAAGTEITFEASEHYWRKTPEVPTLVLRVIPDPATRLAAIQNGEVDFAYGVKGDLVQQAMAQPDLRVKSSAIPVTNFCVFASMNDPESPWSDVRVRKAANMALDRDGINQVAYAGLGRTSNSIIPHVMDYYWQPPQTPYDPEGAKQLLAEAGYPDGFDGGDLNTSSDDELAELIQANLRSVGITLTLRPTERAAYLQKVMEKKLTGLVLTGSGAPGNAASRLQQFVHS
;
A
#
# COMPACT_ATOMS: atom_id res chain seq x y z
N MET A 1 4.57 24.03 -10.71
CA MET A 1 5.76 23.16 -10.79
C MET A 1 6.28 23.28 -12.19
N GLU A 2 7.58 23.45 -12.34
CA GLU A 2 8.29 23.54 -13.61
C GLU A 2 9.46 22.55 -13.57
N ALA A 3 9.58 21.71 -14.59
CA ALA A 3 10.74 20.84 -14.77
C ALA A 3 11.70 21.51 -15.75
N ALA A 4 13.00 21.49 -15.46
CA ALA A 4 14.00 21.98 -16.40
C ALA A 4 14.06 21.08 -17.64
N GLU A 5 14.38 21.66 -18.81
CA GLU A 5 14.43 20.94 -20.09
C GLU A 5 15.46 19.79 -20.09
N ASP A 6 16.54 19.93 -19.33
CA ASP A 6 17.58 18.91 -19.15
C ASP A 6 17.17 17.79 -18.16
N GLY A 7 16.03 17.93 -17.49
CA GLY A 7 15.54 17.00 -16.48
C GLY A 7 16.35 17.00 -15.17
N LEU A 8 17.23 17.98 -14.96
CA LEU A 8 18.15 18.04 -13.81
C LEU A 8 17.65 18.93 -12.67
N SER A 9 16.49 19.57 -12.80
CA SER A 9 15.87 20.25 -11.67
C SER A 9 14.36 20.37 -11.78
N TYR A 10 13.71 20.47 -10.63
CA TYR A 10 12.27 20.70 -10.48
C TYR A 10 12.04 21.88 -9.54
N THR A 11 11.34 22.89 -10.04
CA THR A 11 10.99 24.11 -9.28
C THR A 11 9.52 24.07 -8.89
N PHE A 12 9.24 24.29 -7.61
CA PHE A 12 7.91 24.36 -7.04
C PHE A 12 7.65 25.75 -6.47
N THR A 13 6.59 26.39 -6.95
CA THR A 13 6.03 27.62 -6.35
C THR A 13 4.88 27.24 -5.44
N LEU A 14 5.02 27.56 -4.16
CA LEU A 14 4.02 27.39 -3.12
C LEU A 14 2.84 28.34 -3.36
N ARG A 15 1.65 27.93 -2.94
CA ARG A 15 0.48 28.81 -2.99
C ARG A 15 0.68 29.96 -2.00
N PRO A 16 0.32 31.19 -2.37
CA PRO A 16 0.39 32.31 -1.43
C PRO A 16 -0.63 32.13 -0.29
N GLY A 17 -0.26 32.56 0.91
CA GLY A 17 -1.15 32.59 2.08
C GLY A 17 -1.42 31.24 2.74
N LEU A 18 -0.63 30.21 2.44
CA LEU A 18 -0.70 28.93 3.14
C LEU A 18 -0.33 29.09 4.62
N LYS A 19 -1.05 28.36 5.48
CA LYS A 19 -0.83 28.33 6.92
C LYS A 19 -0.81 26.91 7.45
N PHE A 20 -0.02 26.68 8.49
CA PHE A 20 -0.12 25.51 9.34
C PHE A 20 -1.35 25.61 10.26
N GLN A 21 -1.69 24.50 10.90
CA GLN A 21 -2.85 24.40 11.80
C GLN A 21 -2.75 25.30 13.04
N ASN A 22 -1.55 25.76 13.41
CA ASN A 22 -1.32 26.73 14.48
C ASN A 22 -1.35 28.20 14.00
N GLY A 23 -1.55 28.44 12.70
CA GLY A 23 -1.66 29.76 12.09
C GLY A 23 -0.36 30.30 11.48
N ASP A 24 0.77 29.64 11.71
CA ASP A 24 2.07 30.04 11.16
C ASP A 24 2.07 29.96 9.63
N PRO A 25 2.74 30.90 8.93
CA PRO A 25 2.83 30.86 7.48
C PRO A 25 3.69 29.67 7.02
N ILE A 26 3.33 29.08 5.88
CA ILE A 26 4.14 28.05 5.22
C ILE A 26 5.05 28.71 4.18
N THR A 27 6.34 28.41 4.23
CA THR A 27 7.36 28.95 3.33
C THR A 27 8.22 27.87 2.69
N ALA A 28 9.05 28.25 1.71
CA ALA A 28 10.03 27.37 1.10
C ALA A 28 11.10 26.86 2.10
N GLU A 29 11.36 27.61 3.18
CA GLU A 29 12.25 27.17 4.27
C GLU A 29 11.69 25.95 5.00
N ASP A 30 10.37 25.87 5.20
CA ASP A 30 9.72 24.71 5.82
C ASP A 30 9.83 23.48 4.92
N ALA A 31 9.64 23.65 3.61
CA ALA A 31 9.79 22.57 2.63
C ALA A 31 11.24 22.05 2.57
N LYS A 32 12.23 22.96 2.61
CA LYS A 32 13.65 22.59 2.67
C LYS A 32 13.97 21.86 3.98
N PHE A 33 13.55 22.41 5.12
CA PHE A 33 13.76 21.80 6.43
C PHE A 33 13.20 20.37 6.49
N SER A 34 11.99 20.18 5.95
CA SER A 34 11.33 18.87 5.92
C SER A 34 12.08 17.86 5.05
N PHE A 35 12.54 18.30 3.87
CA PHE A 35 13.37 17.49 2.98
C PHE A 35 14.69 17.09 3.65
N ASP A 36 15.40 18.04 4.25
CA ASP A 36 16.72 17.80 4.85
C ASP A 36 16.62 16.77 6.00
N ARG A 37 15.53 16.81 6.77
CA ARG A 37 15.23 15.90 7.89
C ARG A 37 14.67 14.54 7.47
N TYR A 38 14.31 14.34 6.21
CA TYR A 38 13.68 13.10 5.77
C TYR A 38 14.56 11.88 6.08
N LYS A 39 13.94 10.86 6.70
CA LYS A 39 14.54 9.57 7.08
C LYS A 39 13.58 8.40 6.85
N GLY A 40 12.79 8.47 5.78
CA GLY A 40 11.84 7.41 5.42
C GLY A 40 12.47 6.29 4.59
N ALA A 41 11.66 5.32 4.17
CA ALA A 41 12.12 4.11 3.46
C ALA A 41 12.85 4.39 2.14
N ASN A 42 12.63 5.57 1.53
CA ASN A 42 13.27 5.98 0.28
C ASN A 42 14.42 6.97 0.49
N ASP A 43 14.95 7.15 1.71
CA ASP A 43 15.98 8.18 2.01
C ASP A 43 17.23 8.00 1.16
N GLU A 44 17.76 6.77 1.09
CA GLU A 44 18.95 6.46 0.29
C GLU A 44 18.74 6.77 -1.21
N LEU A 45 17.62 6.31 -1.76
CA LEU A 45 17.24 6.56 -3.16
C LEU A 45 17.09 8.07 -3.43
N ILE A 46 16.39 8.80 -2.57
CA ILE A 46 16.20 10.24 -2.72
C ILE A 46 17.53 10.96 -2.65
N ARG A 47 18.44 10.60 -1.74
CA ARG A 47 19.76 11.24 -1.61
C ARG A 47 20.73 10.87 -2.74
N GLU A 48 20.55 9.73 -3.40
CA GLU A 48 21.29 9.39 -4.63
C GLU A 48 20.93 10.35 -5.78
N PHE A 49 19.65 10.65 -5.92
CA PHE A 49 19.14 11.41 -7.06
C PHE A 49 19.03 12.91 -6.80
N VAL A 50 18.58 13.34 -5.62
CA VAL A 50 18.38 14.75 -5.26
C VAL A 50 19.58 15.26 -4.47
N THR A 51 20.41 16.07 -5.13
CA THR A 51 21.66 16.57 -4.55
C THR A 51 21.46 17.78 -3.67
N GLU A 52 20.43 18.59 -3.96
CA GLU A 52 20.20 19.85 -3.27
C GLU A 52 18.73 20.27 -3.29
N ALA A 53 18.28 20.86 -2.18
CA ALA A 53 17.03 21.62 -2.09
C ALA A 53 17.38 23.11 -1.85
N VAL A 54 17.12 23.95 -2.85
CA VAL A 54 17.47 25.37 -2.91
C VAL A 54 16.23 26.22 -2.68
N VAL A 55 16.23 27.02 -1.62
CA VAL A 55 15.24 28.09 -1.44
C VAL A 55 15.59 29.23 -2.39
N VAL A 56 14.75 29.44 -3.40
CA VAL A 56 14.94 30.52 -4.40
C VAL A 56 14.38 31.84 -3.88
N ASP A 57 13.21 31.78 -3.26
CA ASP A 57 12.53 32.88 -2.59
C ASP A 57 11.54 32.30 -1.54
N PRO A 58 10.85 33.12 -0.72
CA PRO A 58 9.98 32.63 0.36
C PRO A 58 8.89 31.64 -0.08
N LEU A 59 8.47 31.65 -1.34
CA LEU A 59 7.44 30.76 -1.88
C LEU A 59 7.99 29.83 -2.99
N THR A 60 9.27 29.85 -3.29
CA THR A 60 9.83 29.05 -4.38
C THR A 60 10.98 28.19 -3.90
N ILE A 61 10.87 26.87 -4.11
CA ILE A 61 11.92 25.89 -3.82
C ILE A 61 12.28 25.13 -5.10
N ARG A 62 13.57 24.89 -5.30
CA ARG A 62 14.10 24.11 -6.43
C ARG A 62 14.88 22.90 -5.92
N TYR A 63 14.51 21.72 -6.38
CA TYR A 63 15.26 20.48 -6.15
C TYR A 63 16.17 20.21 -7.34
N VAL A 64 17.46 20.01 -7.08
CA VAL A 64 18.48 19.71 -8.09
C VAL A 64 18.76 18.21 -8.09
N LEU A 65 18.83 17.63 -9.28
CA LEU A 65 19.06 16.20 -9.47
C LEU A 65 20.47 15.91 -10.03
N SER A 66 21.05 14.79 -9.63
CA SER A 66 22.34 14.30 -10.13
C SER A 66 22.25 13.75 -11.57
N LYS A 67 21.08 13.25 -11.95
CA LYS A 67 20.76 12.72 -13.29
C LYS A 67 19.24 12.82 -13.52
N PRO A 68 18.76 12.81 -14.78
CA PRO A 68 17.33 12.81 -15.05
C PRO A 68 16.64 11.64 -14.36
N TRP A 69 15.58 11.92 -13.60
CA TRP A 69 14.84 10.92 -12.84
C TRP A 69 13.35 10.98 -13.15
N PRO A 70 12.86 10.11 -14.06
CA PRO A 70 11.45 10.08 -14.45
C PRO A 70 10.48 9.86 -13.28
N ASP A 71 10.93 9.14 -12.24
CA ASP A 71 10.09 8.82 -11.07
C ASP A 71 10.09 9.89 -9.99
N PHE A 72 10.83 11.00 -10.16
CA PHE A 72 10.93 12.06 -9.15
C PHE A 72 9.55 12.54 -8.69
N ILE A 73 8.64 12.87 -9.62
CA ILE A 73 7.29 13.34 -9.25
C ILE A 73 6.43 12.24 -8.66
N THR A 74 6.64 10.98 -9.02
CA THR A 74 5.92 9.86 -8.42
C THR A 74 6.32 9.71 -6.95
N ILE A 75 7.61 9.83 -6.65
CA ILE A 75 8.16 9.66 -5.30
C ILE A 75 7.92 10.89 -4.43
N PHE A 76 8.08 12.09 -5.00
CA PHE A 76 7.95 13.37 -4.30
C PHE A 76 6.50 13.85 -4.25
N GLY A 77 5.76 13.75 -5.35
CA GLY A 77 4.41 14.31 -5.51
C GLY A 77 3.28 13.42 -4.98
N THR A 78 3.57 12.24 -4.43
CA THR A 78 2.57 11.33 -3.87
C THR A 78 2.94 10.90 -2.45
N PRO A 79 2.01 10.28 -1.69
CA PRO A 79 2.33 9.70 -0.38
C PRO A 79 3.32 8.52 -0.40
N ALA A 80 3.96 8.21 -1.54
CA ALA A 80 4.82 7.03 -1.71
C ALA A 80 6.06 7.03 -0.83
N SER A 81 6.65 8.20 -0.61
CA SER A 81 7.81 8.35 0.25
C SER A 81 7.53 9.15 1.51
N GLY A 82 6.53 10.05 1.47
CA GLY A 82 6.32 11.07 2.50
C GLY A 82 7.37 12.20 2.47
N VAL A 83 8.31 12.20 1.54
CA VAL A 83 9.41 13.20 1.48
C VAL A 83 8.92 14.64 1.31
N ALA A 84 7.78 14.82 0.65
CA ALA A 84 7.19 16.14 0.42
C ALA A 84 6.20 16.56 1.50
N TRP A 85 6.13 15.85 2.63
CA TRP A 85 5.36 16.32 3.79
C TRP A 85 6.07 17.51 4.41
N VAL A 86 5.41 18.67 4.37
CA VAL A 86 5.96 19.92 4.91
C VAL A 86 5.62 20.04 6.39
N LEU A 87 6.66 20.15 7.21
CA LEU A 87 6.64 20.30 8.66
C LEU A 87 6.93 21.77 9.04
N PRO A 88 6.30 22.29 10.10
CA PRO A 88 6.54 23.66 10.57
C PRO A 88 7.92 23.76 11.24
N LYS A 89 8.89 24.38 10.56
CA LYS A 89 10.28 24.47 11.03
C LYS A 89 10.37 25.11 12.42
N ALA A 90 9.78 26.29 12.58
CA ALA A 90 9.87 27.07 13.82
C ALA A 90 9.27 26.30 15.01
N TYR A 91 8.08 25.72 14.83
CA TYR A 91 7.42 24.93 15.87
C TYR A 91 8.25 23.70 16.26
N LEU A 92 8.75 22.94 15.27
CA LEU A 92 9.53 21.73 15.54
C LEU A 92 10.85 22.07 16.25
N GLU A 93 11.54 23.15 15.86
CA GLU A 93 12.73 23.65 16.54
C GLU A 93 12.45 24.09 17.99
N GLU A 94 11.26 24.64 18.27
CA GLU A 94 10.83 25.05 19.61
C GLU A 94 10.55 23.85 20.53
N VAL A 95 9.76 22.88 20.07
CA VAL A 95 9.26 21.78 20.92
C VAL A 95 10.12 20.51 20.86
N GLY A 96 10.98 20.39 19.85
CA GLY A 96 11.77 19.19 19.58
C GLY A 96 10.94 18.00 19.10
N ASP A 97 11.62 16.90 18.75
CA ASP A 97 10.97 15.73 18.15
C ASP A 97 9.92 15.06 19.06
N GLU A 98 10.19 14.95 20.37
CA GLU A 98 9.23 14.36 21.31
C GLU A 98 8.02 15.27 21.56
N GLY A 99 8.23 16.59 21.62
CA GLY A 99 7.13 17.56 21.73
C GLY A 99 6.26 17.54 20.48
N PHE A 100 6.88 17.49 19.30
CA PHE A 100 6.16 17.40 18.03
C PHE A 100 5.38 16.09 17.91
N LYS A 101 5.93 14.96 18.37
CA LYS A 101 5.24 13.67 18.37
C LYS A 101 4.00 13.66 19.27
N ALA A 102 4.05 14.37 20.40
CA ALA A 102 2.92 14.50 21.31
C ALA A 102 1.83 15.45 20.78
N ALA A 103 2.22 16.51 20.06
CA ALA A 103 1.31 17.51 19.52
C ALA A 103 1.67 17.88 18.06
N PRO A 104 1.44 16.98 17.09
CA PRO A 104 1.84 17.20 15.71
C PRO A 104 1.03 18.33 15.06
N ILE A 105 1.73 19.24 14.39
CA ILE A 105 1.15 20.33 13.59
C ILE A 105 1.48 20.10 12.12
N GLY A 106 0.46 20.15 11.27
CA GLY A 106 0.61 20.08 9.82
C GLY A 106 -0.19 21.17 9.11
N ALA A 107 -0.36 21.01 7.80
CA ALA A 107 -1.18 21.88 6.94
C ALA A 107 -2.47 21.19 6.45
N GLY A 108 -2.82 20.07 7.08
CA GLY A 108 -3.94 19.22 6.68
C GLY A 108 -5.31 19.73 7.15
N PRO A 109 -6.40 19.13 6.65
CA PRO A 109 -7.77 19.55 6.95
C PRO A 109 -8.17 19.36 8.42
N TYR A 110 -7.48 18.50 9.16
CA TYR A 110 -7.78 18.15 10.54
C TYR A 110 -6.51 18.20 11.39
N ARG A 111 -6.61 18.80 12.59
CA ARG A 111 -5.54 18.83 13.60
C ARG A 111 -5.80 17.79 14.67
N LEU A 112 -4.74 17.24 15.27
CA LEU A 112 -4.89 16.31 16.41
C LEU A 112 -5.50 17.06 17.60
N ALA A 113 -6.58 16.52 18.15
CA ALA A 113 -7.24 17.04 19.35
C ALA A 113 -6.94 16.17 20.56
N ASP A 114 -7.03 14.84 20.41
CA ASP A 114 -6.71 13.88 21.46
C ASP A 114 -6.19 12.55 20.87
N PHE A 115 -5.35 11.85 21.65
CA PHE A 115 -4.78 10.56 21.28
C PHE A 115 -4.83 9.59 22.46
N ALA A 116 -5.88 8.77 22.50
CA ALA A 116 -6.03 7.69 23.46
C ALA A 116 -5.47 6.39 22.85
N ALA A 117 -4.18 6.14 23.09
CA ALA A 117 -3.45 5.01 22.50
C ALA A 117 -4.23 3.67 22.62
N GLY A 118 -4.42 2.99 21.49
CA GLY A 118 -5.14 1.71 21.40
C GLY A 118 -6.66 1.80 21.50
N THR A 119 -7.23 2.98 21.75
CA THR A 119 -8.68 3.18 21.92
C THR A 119 -9.24 4.04 20.80
N GLU A 120 -8.80 5.30 20.69
CA GLU A 120 -9.29 6.24 19.69
C GLU A 120 -8.33 7.39 19.43
N ILE A 121 -8.51 8.04 18.28
CA ILE A 121 -7.83 9.27 17.91
C ILE A 121 -8.89 10.30 17.52
N THR A 122 -8.85 11.46 18.17
CA THR A 122 -9.80 12.54 17.89
C THR A 122 -9.09 13.67 17.16
N PHE A 123 -9.70 14.12 16.08
CA PHE A 123 -9.26 15.26 15.31
C PHE A 123 -10.34 16.34 15.22
N GLU A 124 -9.90 17.58 15.12
CA GLU A 124 -10.78 18.73 14.88
C GLU A 124 -10.50 19.37 13.53
N ALA A 125 -11.55 19.83 12.86
CA ALA A 125 -11.44 20.55 11.60
C ALA A 125 -10.54 21.78 11.76
N SER A 126 -9.58 21.97 10.84
CA SER A 126 -8.71 23.13 10.84
C SER A 126 -9.34 24.27 10.04
N GLU A 127 -9.57 25.40 10.70
CA GLU A 127 -9.97 26.66 10.05
C GLU A 127 -8.89 27.23 9.13
N HIS A 128 -7.64 26.76 9.26
CA HIS A 128 -6.51 27.20 8.45
C HIS A 128 -6.26 26.31 7.22
N TYR A 129 -7.12 25.32 6.97
CA TYR A 129 -6.97 24.48 5.81
C TYR A 129 -7.13 25.30 4.53
N TRP A 130 -6.11 25.25 3.66
CA TRP A 130 -6.01 26.10 2.47
C TRP A 130 -7.12 25.94 1.43
N ARG A 131 -7.92 24.87 1.53
CA ARG A 131 -9.14 24.71 0.73
C ARG A 131 -10.36 25.15 1.54
N LYS A 132 -11.41 24.33 1.54
CA LYS A 132 -12.60 24.51 2.35
C LYS A 132 -12.41 23.76 3.67
N THR A 133 -12.59 24.43 4.80
CA THR A 133 -12.67 23.80 6.11
C THR A 133 -13.67 22.63 6.07
N PRO A 134 -13.31 21.46 6.62
CA PRO A 134 -14.23 20.32 6.65
C PRO A 134 -15.58 20.69 7.28
N GLU A 135 -16.66 20.18 6.69
CA GLU A 135 -18.03 20.37 7.23
C GLU A 135 -18.27 19.52 8.48
N VAL A 136 -17.51 18.44 8.64
CA VAL A 136 -17.51 17.61 9.84
C VAL A 136 -16.51 18.22 10.82
N PRO A 137 -16.97 18.79 11.95
CA PRO A 137 -16.09 19.53 12.87
C PRO A 137 -15.15 18.62 13.65
N THR A 138 -15.56 17.38 13.91
CA THR A 138 -14.81 16.41 14.70
C THR A 138 -14.80 15.06 14.00
N LEU A 139 -13.60 14.51 13.83
CA LEU A 139 -13.39 13.17 13.30
C LEU A 139 -12.82 12.28 14.42
N VAL A 140 -13.53 11.21 14.77
CA VAL A 140 -13.08 10.23 15.77
C VAL A 140 -12.76 8.91 15.08
N LEU A 141 -11.51 8.47 15.18
CA LEU A 141 -11.07 7.18 14.67
C LEU A 141 -11.02 6.17 15.82
N ARG A 142 -12.04 5.33 15.94
CA ARG A 142 -12.13 4.28 16.98
C ARG A 142 -11.40 3.01 16.57
N VAL A 143 -10.61 2.44 17.47
CA VAL A 143 -9.90 1.17 17.26
C VAL A 143 -10.82 0.02 17.68
N ILE A 144 -11.43 -0.65 16.70
CA ILE A 144 -12.27 -1.83 16.90
C ILE A 144 -11.66 -2.97 16.07
N PRO A 145 -10.81 -3.84 16.65
CA PRO A 145 -10.06 -4.84 15.88
C PRO A 145 -10.92 -5.94 15.24
N ASP A 146 -11.99 -6.36 15.93
CA ASP A 146 -12.86 -7.45 15.49
C ASP A 146 -13.86 -6.97 14.39
N PRO A 147 -13.89 -7.61 13.20
CA PRO A 147 -14.79 -7.22 12.11
C PRO A 147 -16.28 -7.33 12.45
N ALA A 148 -16.69 -8.33 13.23
CA ALA A 148 -18.09 -8.50 13.61
C ALA A 148 -18.55 -7.39 14.55
N THR A 149 -17.69 -7.00 15.49
CA THR A 149 -17.90 -5.86 16.38
C THR A 149 -17.97 -4.54 15.59
N ARG A 150 -17.14 -4.36 14.55
CA ARG A 150 -17.24 -3.19 13.66
C ARG A 150 -18.59 -3.14 12.93
N LEU A 151 -19.07 -4.28 12.45
CA LEU A 151 -20.39 -4.37 11.79
C LEU A 151 -21.52 -4.03 12.77
N ALA A 152 -21.47 -4.56 13.99
CA ALA A 152 -22.46 -4.23 15.02
C ALA A 152 -22.44 -2.72 15.38
N ALA A 153 -21.25 -2.12 15.50
CA ALA A 153 -21.12 -0.70 15.81
C ALA A 153 -21.77 0.20 14.75
N ILE A 154 -21.58 -0.08 13.45
CA ILE A 154 -22.23 0.71 12.39
C ILE A 154 -23.74 0.44 12.32
N GLN A 155 -24.19 -0.80 12.58
CA GLN A 155 -25.61 -1.15 12.65
C GLN A 155 -26.34 -0.43 13.79
N ASN A 156 -25.67 -0.26 14.93
CA ASN A 156 -26.20 0.46 16.09
C ASN A 156 -26.09 1.98 15.98
N GLY A 157 -25.48 2.51 14.90
CA GLY A 157 -25.23 3.95 14.73
C GLY A 157 -24.15 4.50 15.67
N GLU A 158 -23.29 3.65 16.22
CA GLU A 158 -22.17 4.08 17.09
C GLU A 158 -20.98 4.64 16.28
N VAL A 159 -20.93 4.34 14.98
CA VAL A 159 -19.94 4.87 14.03
C VAL A 159 -20.62 5.15 12.70
N ASP A 160 -20.20 6.20 12.00
CA ASP A 160 -20.72 6.54 10.67
C ASP A 160 -20.05 5.74 9.53
N PHE A 161 -18.85 5.22 9.79
CA PHE A 161 -18.04 4.51 8.82
C PHE A 161 -17.28 3.34 9.46
N ALA A 162 -17.35 2.18 8.81
CA ALA A 162 -16.59 0.99 9.17
C ALA A 162 -15.86 0.45 7.94
N TYR A 163 -14.59 0.10 8.09
CA TYR A 163 -13.79 -0.55 7.04
C TYR A 163 -13.30 -1.92 7.47
N GLY A 164 -12.80 -2.71 6.52
CA GLY A 164 -12.26 -4.04 6.79
C GLY A 164 -13.33 -5.07 7.19
N VAL A 165 -14.57 -4.88 6.75
CA VAL A 165 -15.58 -5.95 6.76
C VAL A 165 -15.27 -6.88 5.59
N LYS A 166 -15.12 -8.19 5.87
CA LYS A 166 -14.70 -9.22 4.90
C LYS A 166 -15.62 -10.44 4.97
N GLY A 167 -15.52 -11.31 3.97
CA GLY A 167 -16.25 -12.57 3.91
C GLY A 167 -17.75 -12.43 4.08
N ASP A 168 -18.35 -13.34 4.85
CA ASP A 168 -19.80 -13.41 5.08
C ASP A 168 -20.38 -12.15 5.73
N LEU A 169 -19.59 -11.41 6.51
CA LEU A 169 -20.03 -10.16 7.13
C LEU A 169 -20.37 -9.08 6.10
N VAL A 170 -19.77 -9.13 4.91
CA VAL A 170 -20.11 -8.22 3.81
C VAL A 170 -21.53 -8.47 3.32
N GLN A 171 -21.93 -9.74 3.18
CA GLN A 171 -23.29 -10.11 2.78
C GLN A 171 -24.30 -9.70 3.86
N GLN A 172 -23.98 -9.90 5.13
CA GLN A 172 -24.80 -9.44 6.24
C GLN A 172 -24.98 -7.91 6.23
N ALA A 173 -23.92 -7.16 5.93
CA ALA A 173 -23.97 -5.71 5.79
C ALA A 173 -24.81 -5.26 4.58
N MET A 174 -24.69 -5.93 3.44
CA MET A 174 -25.48 -5.63 2.23
C MET A 174 -26.98 -5.89 2.42
N ALA A 175 -27.35 -6.83 3.30
CA ALA A 175 -28.73 -7.12 3.63
C ALA A 175 -29.39 -6.06 4.53
N GLN A 176 -28.61 -5.14 5.12
CA GLN A 176 -29.15 -4.06 5.94
C GLN A 176 -29.58 -2.89 5.06
N PRO A 177 -30.85 -2.46 5.10
CA PRO A 177 -31.37 -1.39 4.24
C PRO A 177 -30.71 -0.03 4.51
N ASP A 178 -30.27 0.19 5.75
CA ASP A 178 -29.69 1.47 6.18
C ASP A 178 -28.18 1.55 5.97
N LEU A 179 -27.54 0.46 5.53
CA LEU A 179 -26.11 0.42 5.27
C LEU A 179 -25.80 0.46 3.78
N ARG A 180 -24.79 1.24 3.42
CA ARG A 180 -24.25 1.27 2.06
C ARG A 180 -22.89 0.63 2.02
N VAL A 181 -22.83 -0.59 1.50
CA VAL A 181 -21.57 -1.29 1.27
C VAL A 181 -20.91 -0.79 -0.02
N LYS A 182 -19.62 -0.46 0.07
CA LYS A 182 -18.80 -0.05 -1.07
C LYS A 182 -17.46 -0.80 -1.06
N SER A 183 -17.02 -1.21 -2.24
CA SER A 183 -15.65 -1.66 -2.44
C SER A 183 -14.69 -0.50 -2.20
N SER A 184 -13.60 -0.76 -1.48
CA SER A 184 -12.57 0.22 -1.23
C SER A 184 -11.65 0.28 -2.46
N ALA A 185 -11.59 1.43 -3.14
CA ALA A 185 -10.76 1.65 -4.31
C ALA A 185 -9.29 1.93 -3.94
N ILE A 186 -8.72 1.11 -3.05
CA ILE A 186 -7.31 1.25 -2.67
C ILE A 186 -6.47 0.54 -3.74
N PRO A 187 -5.37 1.14 -4.23
CA PRO A 187 -4.46 0.52 -5.19
C PRO A 187 -3.61 -0.60 -4.56
N VAL A 188 -4.28 -1.60 -3.97
CA VAL A 188 -3.68 -2.80 -3.41
C VAL A 188 -3.92 -3.96 -4.37
N THR A 189 -2.84 -4.66 -4.71
CA THR A 189 -2.92 -5.97 -5.35
C THR A 189 -2.28 -6.99 -4.42
N ASN A 190 -2.99 -8.08 -4.13
CA ASN A 190 -2.44 -9.27 -3.49
C ASN A 190 -1.98 -10.26 -4.56
N PHE A 191 -0.82 -10.87 -4.37
CA PHE A 191 -0.20 -11.79 -5.33
C PHE A 191 0.77 -12.74 -4.63
N CYS A 192 1.02 -13.89 -5.26
CA CYS A 192 2.06 -14.82 -4.81
C CYS A 192 3.38 -14.53 -5.55
N VAL A 193 4.48 -14.44 -4.79
CA VAL A 193 5.84 -14.44 -5.32
C VAL A 193 6.37 -15.88 -5.27
N PHE A 194 6.92 -16.35 -6.38
CA PHE A 194 7.66 -17.62 -6.46
C PHE A 194 9.09 -17.39 -5.96
N ALA A 195 9.28 -17.28 -4.65
CA ALA A 195 10.56 -16.91 -4.06
C ALA A 195 11.68 -17.92 -4.35
N SER A 196 11.32 -19.19 -4.55
CA SER A 196 12.25 -20.26 -4.95
C SER A 196 12.30 -20.51 -6.46
N MET A 197 11.94 -19.54 -7.33
CA MET A 197 11.98 -19.76 -8.79
C MET A 197 13.39 -19.79 -9.38
N ASN A 198 14.38 -19.24 -8.68
CA ASN A 198 15.77 -19.19 -9.14
C ASN A 198 16.62 -20.34 -8.58
N ASP A 199 16.05 -21.19 -7.73
CA ASP A 199 16.70 -22.39 -7.22
C ASP A 199 16.44 -23.55 -8.19
N PRO A 200 17.45 -24.10 -8.89
CA PRO A 200 17.26 -25.18 -9.86
C PRO A 200 16.66 -26.46 -9.28
N GLU A 201 16.84 -26.71 -7.97
CA GLU A 201 16.30 -27.89 -7.29
C GLU A 201 14.82 -27.72 -6.89
N SER A 202 14.32 -26.48 -6.93
CA SER A 202 12.94 -26.16 -6.61
C SER A 202 12.01 -26.47 -7.79
N PRO A 203 10.85 -27.12 -7.57
CA PRO A 203 9.83 -27.31 -8.62
C PRO A 203 9.36 -25.98 -9.23
N TRP A 204 9.46 -24.88 -8.47
CA TRP A 204 9.09 -23.55 -8.92
C TRP A 204 10.04 -22.96 -9.96
N SER A 205 11.20 -23.58 -10.22
CA SER A 205 12.13 -23.19 -11.28
C SER A 205 11.56 -23.44 -12.69
N ASP A 206 10.73 -24.47 -12.85
CA ASP A 206 10.06 -24.76 -14.12
C ASP A 206 8.91 -23.77 -14.37
N VAL A 207 8.99 -23.05 -15.49
CA VAL A 207 7.95 -22.10 -15.91
C VAL A 207 6.59 -22.78 -16.14
N ARG A 208 6.57 -24.07 -16.53
CA ARG A 208 5.36 -24.86 -16.72
C ARG A 208 4.64 -25.08 -15.40
N VAL A 209 5.37 -25.36 -14.32
CA VAL A 209 4.82 -25.48 -12.96
C VAL A 209 4.21 -24.15 -12.51
N ARG A 210 4.88 -23.02 -12.74
CA ARG A 210 4.34 -21.68 -12.40
C ARG A 210 3.09 -21.32 -13.21
N LYS A 211 3.02 -21.72 -14.49
CA LYS A 211 1.83 -21.55 -15.33
C LYS A 211 0.68 -22.43 -14.86
N ALA A 212 0.93 -23.70 -14.55
CA ALA A 212 -0.08 -24.61 -14.02
C ALA A 212 -0.66 -24.09 -12.70
N ALA A 213 0.18 -23.60 -11.79
CA ALA A 213 -0.27 -22.96 -10.56
C ALA A 213 -1.20 -21.77 -10.83
N ASN A 214 -0.90 -20.93 -11.84
CA ASN A 214 -1.76 -19.79 -12.20
C ASN A 214 -3.12 -20.21 -12.80
N MET A 215 -3.16 -21.31 -13.56
CA MET A 215 -4.38 -21.89 -14.14
C MET A 215 -5.26 -22.55 -13.06
N ALA A 216 -4.65 -23.08 -12.00
CA ALA A 216 -5.34 -23.73 -10.90
C ALA A 216 -6.01 -22.75 -9.92
N LEU A 217 -5.77 -21.44 -10.02
CA LEU A 217 -6.37 -20.45 -9.13
C LEU A 217 -7.71 -19.95 -9.66
N ASP A 218 -8.80 -20.36 -9.00
CA ASP A 218 -10.13 -19.78 -9.19
C ASP A 218 -10.19 -18.39 -8.54
N ARG A 219 -9.72 -17.37 -9.27
CA ARG A 219 -9.67 -15.99 -8.78
C ARG A 219 -11.06 -15.42 -8.50
N ASP A 220 -12.06 -15.81 -9.29
CA ASP A 220 -13.44 -15.34 -9.11
C ASP A 220 -14.09 -16.01 -7.89
N GLY A 221 -13.88 -17.32 -7.71
CA GLY A 221 -14.29 -18.04 -6.50
C GLY A 221 -13.61 -17.50 -5.23
N ILE A 222 -12.30 -17.24 -5.28
CA ILE A 222 -11.58 -16.59 -4.18
C ILE A 222 -12.20 -15.22 -3.86
N ASN A 223 -12.46 -14.40 -4.88
CA ASN A 223 -13.08 -13.08 -4.71
C ASN A 223 -14.49 -13.17 -4.12
N GLN A 224 -15.27 -14.17 -4.53
CA GLN A 224 -16.60 -14.40 -4.00
C GLN A 224 -16.57 -14.76 -2.51
N VAL A 225 -15.67 -15.65 -2.10
CA VAL A 225 -15.56 -16.09 -0.70
C VAL A 225 -14.95 -14.99 0.18
N ALA A 226 -13.82 -14.40 -0.21
CA ALA A 226 -13.10 -13.45 0.63
C ALA A 226 -13.72 -12.06 0.67
N TYR A 227 -14.33 -11.63 -0.44
CA TYR A 227 -14.77 -10.24 -0.63
C TYR A 227 -16.20 -10.09 -1.14
N ALA A 228 -17.02 -11.16 -1.13
CA ALA A 228 -18.39 -11.12 -1.63
C ALA A 228 -18.50 -10.63 -3.09
N GLY A 229 -17.46 -10.85 -3.90
CA GLY A 229 -17.38 -10.40 -5.29
C GLY A 229 -17.07 -8.90 -5.47
N LEU A 230 -16.86 -8.15 -4.38
CA LEU A 230 -16.57 -6.71 -4.43
C LEU A 230 -15.12 -6.39 -4.80
N GLY A 231 -14.21 -7.36 -4.72
CA GLY A 231 -12.85 -7.20 -5.19
C GLY A 231 -12.78 -7.20 -6.72
N ARG A 232 -11.65 -6.74 -7.25
CA ARG A 232 -11.35 -6.81 -8.68
C ARG A 232 -10.22 -7.81 -8.87
N THR A 233 -10.48 -8.87 -9.64
CA THR A 233 -9.44 -9.83 -10.02
C THR A 233 -8.42 -9.16 -10.94
N SER A 234 -7.14 -9.53 -10.79
CA SER A 234 -6.03 -8.98 -11.57
C SER A 234 -5.06 -10.10 -11.96
N ASN A 235 -4.48 -9.97 -13.17
CA ASN A 235 -3.35 -10.79 -13.62
C ASN A 235 -2.04 -9.99 -13.64
N SER A 236 -2.03 -8.82 -13.02
CA SER A 236 -0.85 -7.97 -12.88
C SER A 236 -0.68 -7.59 -11.41
N ILE A 237 0.57 -7.56 -10.94
CA ILE A 237 0.94 -7.00 -9.63
C ILE A 237 0.73 -5.48 -9.58
N ILE A 238 0.61 -4.83 -10.74
CA ILE A 238 0.36 -3.39 -10.89
C ILE A 238 -1.16 -3.15 -10.83
N PRO A 239 -1.66 -2.35 -9.86
CA PRO A 239 -3.05 -1.92 -9.83
C PRO A 239 -3.46 -1.16 -11.10
N HIS A 240 -4.67 -1.44 -11.59
CA HIS A 240 -5.22 -0.83 -12.81
C HIS A 240 -5.37 0.70 -12.78
N VAL A 241 -5.34 1.30 -11.59
CA VAL A 241 -5.44 2.75 -11.39
C VAL A 241 -4.08 3.46 -11.47
N MET A 242 -2.98 2.71 -11.56
CA MET A 242 -1.65 3.30 -11.65
C MET A 242 -1.32 3.70 -13.09
N ASP A 243 -0.56 4.80 -13.22
CA ASP A 243 -0.02 5.22 -14.50
C ASP A 243 0.82 4.11 -15.14
N TYR A 244 0.73 4.03 -16.47
CA TYR A 244 1.39 3.03 -17.31
C TYR A 244 0.96 1.58 -17.02
N TYR A 245 -0.19 1.37 -16.38
CA TYR A 245 -0.78 0.04 -16.26
C TYR A 245 -0.98 -0.58 -17.64
N TRP A 246 -0.39 -1.75 -17.82
CA TRP A 246 -0.70 -2.64 -18.94
C TRP A 246 -1.73 -3.67 -18.49
N GLN A 247 -2.76 -3.88 -19.32
CA GLN A 247 -3.76 -4.91 -19.09
C GLN A 247 -3.25 -6.26 -19.62
N PRO A 248 -2.78 -7.19 -18.76
CA PRO A 248 -2.34 -8.49 -19.20
C PRO A 248 -3.52 -9.34 -19.71
N PRO A 249 -3.25 -10.29 -20.63
CA PRO A 249 -4.20 -11.36 -20.95
C PRO A 249 -4.65 -12.09 -19.68
N GLN A 250 -5.92 -12.49 -19.67
CA GLN A 250 -6.45 -13.29 -18.56
C GLN A 250 -5.86 -14.70 -18.61
N THR A 251 -5.51 -15.25 -17.45
CA THR A 251 -5.26 -16.68 -17.31
C THR A 251 -6.57 -17.34 -16.89
N PRO A 252 -7.23 -18.15 -17.76
CA PRO A 252 -8.45 -18.83 -17.40
C PRO A 252 -8.23 -19.78 -16.21
N TYR A 253 -9.26 -19.94 -15.39
CA TYR A 253 -9.31 -21.02 -14.41
C TYR A 253 -9.50 -22.35 -15.16
N ASP A 254 -8.47 -23.19 -15.15
CA ASP A 254 -8.44 -24.47 -15.86
C ASP A 254 -7.62 -25.51 -15.06
N PRO A 255 -8.24 -26.15 -14.05
CA PRO A 255 -7.59 -27.19 -13.24
C PRO A 255 -7.15 -28.41 -14.04
N GLU A 256 -7.88 -28.78 -15.09
CA GLU A 256 -7.56 -29.96 -15.90
C GLU A 256 -6.35 -29.68 -16.79
N GLY A 257 -6.31 -28.52 -17.44
CA GLY A 257 -5.11 -28.05 -18.15
C GLY A 257 -3.91 -27.86 -17.22
N ALA A 258 -4.13 -27.42 -15.98
CA ALA A 258 -3.07 -27.33 -14.97
C ALA A 258 -2.48 -28.72 -14.65
N LYS A 259 -3.31 -29.73 -14.40
CA LYS A 259 -2.85 -31.11 -14.16
C LYS A 259 -2.09 -31.68 -15.36
N GLN A 260 -2.59 -31.46 -16.57
CA GLN A 260 -1.90 -31.87 -17.80
C GLN A 260 -0.51 -31.22 -17.89
N LEU A 261 -0.43 -29.91 -17.65
CA LEU A 261 0.85 -29.19 -17.72
C LEU A 261 1.82 -29.62 -16.62
N LEU A 262 1.33 -30.00 -15.44
CA LEU A 262 2.14 -30.60 -14.37
C LEU A 262 2.68 -31.97 -14.78
N ALA A 263 1.87 -32.83 -15.40
CA ALA A 263 2.31 -34.12 -15.92
C ALA A 263 3.41 -33.95 -16.99
N GLU A 264 3.23 -33.01 -17.92
CA GLU A 264 4.26 -32.64 -18.91
C GLU A 264 5.54 -32.09 -18.27
N ALA A 265 5.41 -31.44 -17.11
CA ALA A 265 6.53 -30.96 -16.30
C ALA A 265 7.23 -32.04 -15.47
N GLY A 266 6.73 -33.29 -15.48
CA GLY A 266 7.30 -34.41 -14.73
C GLY A 266 6.63 -34.68 -13.38
N TYR A 267 5.47 -34.07 -13.11
CA TYR A 267 4.71 -34.19 -11.87
C TYR A 267 3.28 -34.72 -12.10
N PRO A 268 3.10 -35.92 -12.70
CA PRO A 268 1.77 -36.46 -13.00
C PRO A 268 0.92 -36.74 -11.75
N ASP A 269 1.58 -37.05 -10.63
CA ASP A 269 0.93 -37.32 -9.33
C ASP A 269 1.04 -36.13 -8.37
N GLY A 270 1.43 -34.96 -8.87
CA GLY A 270 1.70 -33.79 -8.04
C GLY A 270 3.07 -33.80 -7.35
N PHE A 271 3.27 -32.88 -6.42
CA PHE A 271 4.52 -32.71 -5.66
C PHE A 271 4.31 -31.88 -4.38
N ASP A 272 5.32 -31.89 -3.52
CA ASP A 272 5.43 -30.94 -2.40
C ASP A 272 6.04 -29.62 -2.88
N GLY A 273 5.22 -28.57 -2.91
CA GLY A 273 5.61 -27.22 -3.29
C GLY A 273 6.25 -26.41 -2.16
N GLY A 274 6.42 -27.01 -0.97
CA GLY A 274 7.06 -26.39 0.19
C GLY A 274 6.17 -25.39 0.92
N ASP A 275 6.78 -24.35 1.49
CA ASP A 275 6.09 -23.38 2.32
C ASP A 275 5.28 -22.36 1.48
N LEU A 276 4.06 -22.06 1.95
CA LEU A 276 3.29 -20.87 1.59
C LEU A 276 3.37 -19.87 2.75
N ASN A 277 4.29 -18.92 2.63
CA ASN A 277 4.52 -17.87 3.61
C ASN A 277 3.46 -16.77 3.48
N THR A 278 2.90 -16.35 4.61
CA THR A 278 1.83 -15.35 4.65
C THR A 278 1.77 -14.63 6.00
N SER A 279 1.05 -13.51 6.05
CA SER A 279 0.71 -12.85 7.30
C SER A 279 -0.42 -13.61 8.00
N SER A 280 -0.38 -13.68 9.33
CA SER A 280 -1.39 -14.39 10.15
C SER A 280 -2.83 -13.88 10.01
N ASP A 281 -3.04 -12.69 9.44
CA ASP A 281 -4.34 -12.06 9.20
C ASP A 281 -4.84 -12.23 7.74
N ASP A 282 -4.15 -13.04 6.92
CA ASP A 282 -4.47 -13.21 5.50
C ASP A 282 -5.26 -14.49 5.21
N GLU A 283 -6.57 -14.33 5.11
CA GLU A 283 -7.54 -15.38 4.80
C GLU A 283 -7.40 -15.92 3.36
N LEU A 284 -6.70 -15.23 2.45
CA LEU A 284 -6.53 -15.69 1.07
C LEU A 284 -5.62 -16.92 0.98
N ALA A 285 -4.73 -17.10 1.95
CA ALA A 285 -3.70 -18.13 1.91
C ALA A 285 -4.29 -19.54 1.91
N GLU A 286 -5.36 -19.78 2.69
CA GLU A 286 -6.05 -21.07 2.75
C GLU A 286 -6.78 -21.40 1.45
N LEU A 287 -7.42 -20.40 0.83
CA LEU A 287 -8.12 -20.56 -0.45
C LEU A 287 -7.12 -20.88 -1.58
N ILE A 288 -5.98 -20.21 -1.60
CA ILE A 288 -4.88 -20.48 -2.54
C ILE A 288 -4.33 -21.89 -2.33
N GLN A 289 -4.07 -22.28 -1.07
CA GLN A 289 -3.61 -23.63 -0.75
C GLN A 289 -4.60 -24.70 -1.22
N ALA A 290 -5.90 -24.50 -0.99
CA ALA A 290 -6.94 -25.45 -1.39
C ALA A 290 -7.01 -25.61 -2.92
N ASN A 291 -6.98 -24.50 -3.66
CA ASN A 291 -6.95 -24.50 -5.13
C ASN A 291 -5.73 -25.24 -5.68
N LEU A 292 -4.53 -24.97 -5.17
CA LEU A 292 -3.31 -25.64 -5.61
C LEU A 292 -3.29 -27.13 -5.24
N ARG A 293 -3.83 -27.50 -4.06
CA ARG A 293 -3.99 -28.90 -3.66
C ARG A 293 -4.88 -29.67 -4.63
N SER A 294 -5.92 -29.04 -5.20
CA SER A 294 -6.86 -29.69 -6.13
C SER A 294 -6.20 -30.19 -7.43
N VAL A 295 -5.02 -29.67 -7.77
CA VAL A 295 -4.22 -30.09 -8.94
C VAL A 295 -2.95 -30.85 -8.56
N GLY A 296 -2.81 -31.25 -7.29
CA GLY A 296 -1.67 -32.05 -6.81
C GLY A 296 -0.49 -31.25 -6.27
N ILE A 297 -0.59 -29.92 -6.15
CA ILE A 297 0.47 -29.11 -5.53
C ILE A 297 0.18 -29.00 -4.02
N THR A 298 0.94 -29.71 -3.21
CA THR A 298 0.80 -29.65 -1.75
C THR A 298 1.66 -28.51 -1.19
N LEU A 299 1.10 -27.67 -0.32
CA LEU A 299 1.81 -26.56 0.32
C LEU A 299 1.63 -26.60 1.83
N THR A 300 2.66 -26.22 2.58
CA THR A 300 2.61 -26.03 4.03
C THR A 300 2.39 -24.56 4.37
N LEU A 301 1.28 -24.21 5.01
CA LEU A 301 0.98 -22.83 5.37
C LEU A 301 1.90 -22.36 6.52
N ARG A 302 2.57 -21.21 6.34
CA ARG A 302 3.46 -20.59 7.33
C ARG A 302 2.99 -19.17 7.67
N PRO A 303 1.91 -19.02 8.47
CA PRO A 303 1.48 -17.71 8.93
C PRO A 303 2.48 -17.15 9.96
N THR A 304 2.83 -15.87 9.83
CA THR A 304 3.66 -15.16 10.83
C THR A 304 2.99 -13.85 11.24
N GLU A 305 3.29 -13.35 12.44
CA GLU A 305 2.85 -12.03 12.89
C GLU A 305 3.21 -10.97 11.83
N ARG A 306 2.31 -10.01 11.59
CA ARG A 306 2.33 -9.09 10.44
C ARG A 306 3.61 -8.25 10.36
N ALA A 307 4.07 -7.67 11.46
CA ALA A 307 5.28 -6.85 11.45
C ALA A 307 6.53 -7.70 11.13
N ALA A 308 6.66 -8.87 11.75
CA ALA A 308 7.72 -9.82 11.46
C ALA A 308 7.64 -10.36 10.01
N TYR A 309 6.43 -10.60 9.49
CA TYR A 309 6.20 -11.03 8.11
C TYR A 309 6.71 -10.00 7.11
N LEU A 310 6.27 -8.75 7.24
CA LEU A 310 6.66 -7.66 6.36
C LEU A 310 8.17 -7.44 6.38
N GLN A 311 8.81 -7.53 7.55
CA GLN A 311 10.27 -7.48 7.65
C GLN A 311 10.94 -8.58 6.81
N LYS A 312 10.50 -9.83 6.91
CA LYS A 312 11.07 -10.95 6.14
C LYS A 312 10.85 -10.81 4.63
N VAL A 313 9.69 -10.27 4.22
CA VAL A 313 9.39 -9.95 2.82
C VAL A 313 10.37 -8.90 2.30
N MET A 314 10.59 -7.81 3.06
CA MET A 314 11.54 -6.75 2.70
C MET A 314 12.98 -7.25 2.62
N GLU A 315 13.38 -8.13 3.53
CA GLU A 315 14.71 -8.74 3.54
C GLU A 315 14.91 -9.80 2.45
N LYS A 316 13.84 -10.21 1.76
CA LYS A 316 13.84 -11.25 0.69
C LYS A 316 14.43 -12.59 1.14
N LYS A 317 14.19 -12.97 2.39
CA LYS A 317 14.72 -14.22 2.99
C LYS A 317 13.75 -15.40 2.98
N LEU A 318 12.51 -15.18 2.52
CA LEU A 318 11.50 -16.23 2.44
C LEU A 318 11.74 -17.11 1.20
N THR A 319 11.42 -18.40 1.31
CA THR A 319 11.50 -19.39 0.22
C THR A 319 10.11 -19.93 -0.10
N GLY A 320 10.00 -20.76 -1.15
CA GLY A 320 8.73 -21.34 -1.60
C GLY A 320 7.82 -20.31 -2.26
N LEU A 321 6.55 -20.30 -1.85
CA LEU A 321 5.58 -19.27 -2.23
C LEU A 321 5.44 -18.25 -1.11
N VAL A 322 5.31 -16.98 -1.50
CA VAL A 322 5.12 -15.86 -0.58
C VAL A 322 3.87 -15.11 -1.01
N LEU A 323 2.78 -15.24 -0.26
CA LEU A 323 1.56 -14.47 -0.49
C LEU A 323 1.73 -13.07 0.11
N THR A 324 1.87 -12.07 -0.74
CA THR A 324 2.09 -10.69 -0.32
C THR A 324 1.17 -9.76 -1.09
N GLY A 325 1.27 -8.47 -0.80
CA GLY A 325 0.60 -7.44 -1.55
C GLY A 325 1.28 -6.10 -1.32
N SER A 326 0.93 -5.12 -2.14
CA SER A 326 1.40 -3.76 -1.92
C SER A 326 0.31 -2.75 -2.23
N GLY A 327 0.07 -1.88 -1.26
CA GLY A 327 -0.70 -0.64 -1.41
C GLY A 327 0.18 0.59 -1.55
N ALA A 328 1.50 0.43 -1.68
CA ALA A 328 2.40 1.56 -1.80
C ALA A 328 2.03 2.37 -3.06
N PRO A 329 1.76 3.69 -2.93
CA PRO A 329 1.40 4.48 -4.09
C PRO A 329 2.61 4.63 -5.00
N GLY A 330 2.37 4.96 -6.27
CA GLY A 330 3.40 5.01 -7.29
C GLY A 330 2.83 4.82 -8.69
N ASN A 331 3.67 4.36 -9.61
CA ASN A 331 3.32 4.02 -10.99
C ASN A 331 3.75 2.57 -11.31
N ALA A 332 3.53 2.12 -12.55
CA ALA A 332 3.96 0.78 -12.96
C ALA A 332 5.47 0.53 -12.79
N ALA A 333 6.33 1.50 -13.10
CA ALA A 333 7.78 1.36 -13.03
C ALA A 333 8.26 1.21 -11.58
N SER A 334 7.79 2.06 -10.66
CA SER A 334 8.13 1.95 -9.24
C SER A 334 7.64 0.64 -8.64
N ARG A 335 6.48 0.13 -9.09
CA ARG A 335 5.95 -1.15 -8.66
C ARG A 335 6.79 -2.32 -9.17
N LEU A 336 7.24 -2.28 -10.43
CA LEU A 336 8.14 -3.29 -10.98
C LEU A 336 9.50 -3.26 -10.29
N GLN A 337 10.09 -2.09 -10.08
CA GLN A 337 11.38 -1.95 -9.39
C GLN A 337 11.38 -2.60 -8.00
N GLN A 338 10.26 -2.54 -7.27
CA GLN A 338 10.14 -3.10 -5.93
C GLN A 338 10.03 -4.63 -5.91
N PHE A 339 9.36 -5.24 -6.90
CA PHE A 339 8.94 -6.65 -6.84
C PHE A 339 9.49 -7.53 -7.96
N VAL A 340 9.97 -6.93 -9.05
CA VAL A 340 10.48 -7.62 -10.24
C VAL A 340 11.95 -7.22 -10.38
N HIS A 341 12.84 -8.10 -9.93
CA HIS A 341 14.26 -7.97 -10.18
C HIS A 341 14.65 -8.89 -11.35
N SER A 342 15.48 -8.33 -12.23
CA SER A 342 16.15 -9.03 -13.33
C SER A 342 17.16 -10.04 -12.84
#